data_AF-A0A7C6XUU9-F1
#
_entry.id   AF-A0A7C6XUU9-F1
#
_cell.length_a   1.000
_cell.length_b   1.000
_cell.length_c   1.000
_cell.angle_alpha   90.00
_cell.angle_beta   90.00
_cell.angle_gamma   90.00
#
_symmetry.space_group_name_H-M   'P 1'
#
loop_
_entity.id
_entity.type
_entity.pdbx_description
1 polymer ?
#
loop_
_entity_poly.entity_id
_entity_poly.type
_entity_poly.pdbx_seq_one_letter_code
_entity_poly.pdbx_strand_id
1 'polypeptide(L)'
;MLRQDGAISFVPELVELMDEFIANYEATEGPLRNDLERGLVLAYILGVMCCEIEAIWDTLAQAPVFGSVHPKAIFENCASSTDPKTGERAETILREIRNRGWLKIEPQDN
;
A
#
# COMPACT_ATOMS: atom_id res chain seq x y z
N MET A 1 11.04 -1.55 -0.37
CA MET A 1 12.48 -1.85 -0.42
C MET A 1 12.91 -2.58 -1.68
N LEU A 2 14.20 -2.46 -2.04
CA LEU A 2 14.85 -3.26 -3.07
C LEU A 2 15.15 -4.65 -2.50
N ARG A 3 14.52 -5.68 -3.05
CA ARG A 3 14.74 -7.08 -2.67
C ARG A 3 16.03 -7.62 -3.31
N GLN A 4 16.53 -8.73 -2.77
CA GLN A 4 17.75 -9.38 -3.27
C GLN A 4 17.63 -9.88 -4.72
N ASP A 5 16.42 -10.15 -5.19
CA ASP A 5 16.12 -10.52 -6.58
C ASP A 5 15.98 -9.29 -7.51
N GLY A 6 16.28 -8.08 -7.01
CA GLY A 6 16.14 -6.83 -7.74
C GLY A 6 14.70 -6.31 -7.81
N ALA A 7 13.71 -7.00 -7.25
CA ALA A 7 12.33 -6.53 -7.24
C ALA A 7 12.14 -5.40 -6.24
N ILE A 8 11.30 -4.43 -6.59
CA ILE A 8 10.88 -3.36 -5.67
C ILE A 8 9.52 -3.73 -5.08
N SER A 9 9.44 -3.79 -3.75
CA SER A 9 8.20 -4.02 -3.01
C SER A 9 8.27 -3.31 -1.67
N PHE A 10 7.25 -2.52 -1.35
CA PHE A 10 7.14 -1.79 -0.07
C PHE A 10 6.08 -2.40 0.86
N VAL A 11 5.66 -3.64 0.60
CA VAL A 11 4.53 -4.25 1.31
C VAL A 11 4.79 -4.34 2.82
N PRO A 12 5.92 -4.88 3.32
CA PRO A 12 6.17 -4.95 4.76
C PRO A 12 6.18 -3.58 5.43
N GLU A 13 6.77 -2.57 4.78
CA GLU A 13 6.92 -1.22 5.33
C GLU A 13 5.60 -0.46 5.35
N LEU A 14 4.80 -0.59 4.28
CA LEU A 14 3.45 -0.02 4.25
C LEU A 14 2.59 -0.67 5.32
N VAL A 15 2.72 -1.97 5.50
CA VAL A 15 1.95 -2.68 6.50
C VAL A 15 2.36 -2.25 7.92
N GLU A 16 3.66 -2.12 8.18
CA GLU A 16 4.19 -1.57 9.44
C GLU A 16 3.70 -0.17 9.75
N LEU A 17 3.72 0.72 8.75
CA LEU A 17 3.20 2.08 8.89
C LEU A 17 1.73 2.10 9.31
N MET A 18 0.89 1.20 8.78
CA MET A 18 -0.51 1.14 9.18
C MET A 18 -0.69 0.59 10.60
N ASP A 19 0.14 -0.35 11.04
CA ASP A 19 0.10 -0.82 12.42
C ASP A 19 0.48 0.29 13.40
N GLU A 20 1.53 1.04 13.10
CA GLU A 20 1.92 2.20 13.89
C GLU A 20 0.81 3.26 13.93
N PHE A 21 0.15 3.52 12.80
CA PHE A 21 -0.99 4.42 12.78
C PHE A 21 -2.13 3.93 13.67
N ILE A 22 -2.52 2.66 13.57
CA ILE A 22 -3.62 2.11 14.38
C ILE A 22 -3.28 2.19 15.86
N ALA A 23 -2.05 1.85 16.26
CA ALA A 23 -1.61 1.96 17.64
C ALA A 23 -1.70 3.41 18.15
N ASN A 24 -1.28 4.39 17.34
CA ASN A 24 -1.38 5.81 17.69
C ASN A 24 -2.83 6.30 17.76
N TYR A 25 -3.69 5.84 16.84
CA TYR A 25 -5.11 6.15 16.83
C TYR A 25 -5.78 5.60 18.10
N GLU A 26 -5.56 4.33 18.43
CA GLU A 26 -6.15 3.71 19.63
C GLU A 26 -5.65 4.32 20.93
N ALA A 27 -4.40 4.78 20.96
CA ALA A 27 -3.84 5.52 22.10
C ALA A 27 -4.51 6.90 22.30
N THR A 28 -5.05 7.50 21.24
CA THR A 28 -5.64 8.84 21.26
C THR A 28 -7.17 8.80 21.43
N GLU A 29 -7.85 7.95 20.67
CA GLU A 29 -9.31 7.88 20.56
C GLU A 29 -9.92 6.71 21.35
N GLY A 30 -9.07 5.83 21.90
CA GLY A 30 -9.49 4.58 22.55
C GLY A 30 -9.51 3.38 21.59
N PRO A 31 -9.68 2.16 22.14
CA PRO A 31 -9.59 0.93 21.37
C PRO A 31 -10.70 0.82 20.32
N LEU A 32 -10.36 0.24 19.16
CA LEU A 32 -11.33 -0.08 18.11
C LEU A 32 -12.28 -1.19 18.60
N ARG A 33 -13.56 -1.05 18.30
CA ARG A 33 -14.63 -1.88 18.88
C ARG A 33 -14.69 -3.29 18.31
N ASN A 34 -14.29 -3.46 17.04
CA ASN A 34 -14.36 -4.73 16.33
C ASN A 34 -13.57 -4.70 15.00
N ASP A 35 -13.47 -5.86 14.36
CA ASP A 35 -12.76 -6.05 13.08
C ASP A 35 -13.33 -5.17 11.94
N LEU A 36 -14.63 -4.85 11.95
CA LEU A 36 -15.24 -3.97 10.95
C LEU A 36 -14.70 -2.55 11.10
N GLU A 37 -14.69 -2.01 12.32
CA GLU A 37 -14.17 -0.67 12.58
C GLU A 37 -12.68 -0.58 12.25
N ARG A 38 -11.89 -1.59 12.63
CA ARG A 38 -10.47 -1.69 12.23
C ARG A 38 -10.31 -1.70 10.72
N GLY A 39 -11.10 -2.50 10.01
CA GLY A 39 -11.07 -2.56 8.54
C GLY A 39 -11.43 -1.23 7.88
N LEU A 40 -12.41 -0.51 8.42
CA LEU A 40 -12.81 0.81 7.92
C LEU A 40 -11.71 1.87 8.14
N VAL A 41 -11.08 1.88 9.31
CA VAL A 41 -9.98 2.79 9.61
C VAL A 41 -8.79 2.49 8.69
N LEU A 42 -8.40 1.23 8.54
CA LEU A 42 -7.35 0.81 7.61
C LEU A 42 -7.66 1.23 6.17
N ALA A 43 -8.89 0.99 5.69
CA ALA A 43 -9.32 1.40 4.36
C ALA A 43 -9.28 2.92 4.15
N TYR A 44 -9.67 3.69 5.18
CA TYR A 44 -9.62 5.15 5.13
C TYR A 44 -8.19 5.66 5.02
N ILE A 45 -7.26 5.16 5.85
CA ILE A 45 -5.85 5.57 5.82
C ILE A 45 -5.23 5.21 4.46
N LEU A 46 -5.49 4.02 3.93
CA LEU A 46 -5.04 3.64 2.59
C LEU A 46 -5.55 4.61 1.52
N GLY A 47 -6.80 5.03 1.62
CA GLY A 47 -7.36 6.07 0.74
C GLY A 47 -6.60 7.38 0.83
N VAL A 48 -6.30 7.85 2.05
CA VAL A 48 -5.51 9.06 2.28
C VAL A 48 -4.10 8.93 1.68
N MET A 49 -3.41 7.83 1.96
CA MET A 49 -2.07 7.57 1.40
C MET A 49 -2.08 7.57 -0.14
N CYS A 50 -3.10 6.96 -0.77
CA CYS A 50 -3.24 6.98 -2.22
C CYS A 50 -3.36 8.40 -2.76
N CYS A 51 -4.21 9.24 -2.16
CA CYS A 51 -4.35 10.64 -2.55
C CYS A 51 -3.04 11.43 -2.39
N GLU A 52 -2.30 11.20 -1.30
CA GLU A 52 -1.00 11.84 -1.07
C GLU A 52 0.05 11.40 -2.09
N ILE A 53 0.12 10.10 -2.41
CA ILE A 53 1.03 9.56 -3.45
C ILE A 53 0.71 10.19 -4.81
N GLU A 54 -0.57 10.32 -5.16
CA GLU A 54 -0.98 10.99 -6.40
C GLU A 54 -0.54 12.46 -6.42
N ALA A 55 -0.78 13.19 -5.33
CA ALA A 55 -0.34 14.57 -5.21
C ALA A 55 1.19 14.73 -5.32
N ILE A 56 1.96 13.77 -4.79
CA ILE A 56 3.43 13.75 -4.93
C ILE A 56 3.81 13.55 -6.41
N TRP A 57 3.18 12.62 -7.12
CA TRP A 57 3.42 12.43 -8.55
C TRP A 57 3.15 13.69 -9.36
N ASP A 58 2.01 14.34 -9.11
CA ASP A 58 1.62 15.57 -9.80
C ASP A 58 2.58 16.72 -9.48
N THR A 59 3.07 16.78 -8.24
CA THR A 59 4.09 17.76 -7.83
C THR A 59 5.42 17.51 -8.52
N LEU A 60 5.87 16.26 -8.58
CA LEU A 60 7.10 15.87 -9.28
C LEU A 60 7.01 16.20 -10.77
N ALA A 61 5.84 16.01 -11.40
CA ALA A 61 5.63 16.28 -12.81
C ALA A 61 5.84 17.76 -13.18
N GLN A 62 5.75 18.68 -12.23
CA GLN A 62 6.02 20.10 -12.44
C GLN A 62 7.51 20.41 -12.57
N ALA A 63 8.41 19.48 -12.22
CA ALA A 63 9.84 19.69 -12.32
C ALA A 63 10.29 19.76 -13.80
N PRO A 64 11.05 20.79 -14.21
CA PRO A 64 11.44 21.00 -15.61
C PRO A 64 12.18 19.82 -16.26
N VAL A 65 12.84 18.97 -15.45
CA VAL A 65 13.56 17.78 -15.93
C VAL A 65 12.67 16.78 -16.65
N PHE A 66 11.37 16.75 -16.33
CA PHE A 66 10.42 15.86 -16.97
C PHE A 66 9.79 16.45 -18.24
N GLY A 67 10.06 17.74 -18.54
CA GLY A 67 9.53 18.43 -19.71
C GLY A 67 8.00 18.36 -19.74
N SER A 68 7.45 17.80 -20.82
CA SER A 68 6.01 17.62 -21.00
C SER A 68 5.50 16.24 -20.55
N VAL A 69 6.36 15.38 -20.01
CA VAL A 69 6.02 13.99 -19.70
C VAL A 69 5.70 13.83 -18.23
N HIS A 70 4.52 13.28 -17.92
CA HIS A 70 4.17 12.96 -16.53
C HIS A 70 4.91 11.71 -16.05
N PRO A 71 5.68 11.75 -14.95
CA PRO A 71 6.46 10.61 -14.47
C PRO A 71 5.60 9.36 -14.15
N LYS A 72 4.39 9.56 -13.61
CA LYS A 72 3.42 8.46 -13.37
C LYS A 72 3.07 7.73 -14.68
N ALA A 73 2.88 8.46 -15.78
CA ALA A 73 2.55 7.86 -17.08
C ALA A 73 3.73 7.03 -17.65
N ILE A 74 4.97 7.43 -17.37
CA ILE A 74 6.15 6.61 -17.73
C ILE A 74 6.09 5.28 -16.99
N PHE A 75 5.84 5.31 -15.67
CA PHE A 75 5.71 4.10 -14.87
C PHE A 75 4.57 3.21 -15.38
N GLU A 76 3.39 3.76 -15.61
CA GLU A 76 2.22 3.01 -16.09
C GLU A 76 2.48 2.33 -17.45
N ASN A 77 3.17 3.02 -18.37
CA ASN A 77 3.58 2.44 -19.66
C ASN A 77 4.57 1.28 -19.50
N CYS A 78 5.51 1.36 -18.54
CA CYS A 78 6.45 0.28 -18.24
C CYS A 78 5.80 -0.88 -17.46
N ALA A 79 4.85 -0.60 -16.58
CA ALA A 79 4.19 -1.58 -15.73
C ALA A 79 3.11 -2.38 -16.48
N SER A 80 2.34 -1.72 -17.35
CA SER A 80 1.30 -2.32 -18.18
C SER A 80 1.82 -3.38 -19.17
N SER A 81 3.12 -3.36 -19.47
CA SER A 81 3.75 -4.29 -20.40
C SER A 81 4.38 -5.52 -19.71
N THR A 82 4.48 -5.57 -18.37
CA THR A 82 5.34 -6.57 -17.70
C THR A 82 5.09 -6.85 -16.21
N ASP A 83 3.86 -7.14 -15.74
CA ASP A 83 3.71 -7.66 -14.36
C ASP A 83 3.22 -9.12 -14.27
N PRO A 84 4.10 -10.11 -14.53
CA PRO A 84 3.86 -11.50 -14.17
C PRO A 84 3.94 -11.78 -12.65
N LYS A 85 4.23 -10.78 -11.79
CA LYS A 85 4.42 -10.94 -10.33
C LYS A 85 3.22 -10.49 -9.49
N THR A 86 2.07 -10.19 -10.11
CA THR A 86 0.84 -9.77 -9.40
C THR A 86 0.39 -10.79 -8.35
N GLY A 87 0.49 -12.09 -8.66
CA GLY A 87 0.14 -13.17 -7.72
C GLY A 87 1.09 -13.26 -6.51
N GLU A 88 2.40 -13.11 -6.72
CA GLU A 88 3.39 -13.14 -5.63
C GLU A 88 3.27 -11.93 -4.69
N ARG A 89 2.93 -10.76 -5.26
CA ARG A 89 2.62 -9.56 -4.49
C ARG A 89 1.36 -9.73 -3.65
N ALA A 90 0.28 -10.26 -4.24
CA ALA A 90 -0.96 -10.53 -3.52
C ALA A 90 -0.74 -11.51 -2.35
N GLU A 91 0.02 -12.58 -2.57
CA GLU A 91 0.34 -13.56 -1.52
C GLU A 91 1.21 -12.95 -0.40
N THR A 92 2.15 -12.07 -0.76
CA THR A 92 2.94 -11.34 0.23
C THR A 92 2.05 -10.43 1.08
N ILE A 93 1.13 -9.69 0.47
CA ILE A 93 0.19 -8.81 1.17
C ILE A 93 -0.70 -9.63 2.10
N LEU A 94 -1.26 -10.74 1.61
CA LEU A 94 -2.11 -11.62 2.40
C LEU A 94 -1.37 -12.18 3.62
N ARG A 95 -0.13 -12.64 3.43
CA ARG A 95 0.72 -13.13 4.53
C ARG A 95 0.96 -12.07 5.60
N GLU A 96 1.30 -10.86 5.20
CA GLU A 96 1.53 -9.75 6.14
C GLU A 96 0.26 -9.39 6.91
N ILE A 97 -0.89 -9.29 6.23
CA ILE A 97 -2.19 -9.02 6.85
C ILE A 97 -2.55 -10.10 7.88
N ARG A 98 -2.32 -11.38 7.55
CA ARG A 98 -2.58 -12.51 8.45
C ARG A 98 -1.67 -12.50 9.67
N ASN A 99 -0.37 -12.29 9.47
CA ASN A 99 0.63 -12.27 10.54
C ASN A 99 0.31 -11.20 11.61
N ARG A 100 -0.27 -10.08 11.19
CA ARG A 100 -0.61 -8.95 12.08
C ARG A 100 -2.05 -8.99 12.59
N GLY A 101 -2.83 -9.99 12.18
CA GLY A 101 -4.19 -10.20 12.67
C GLY A 101 -5.17 -9.09 12.33
N TRP A 102 -4.93 -8.33 11.25
CA TRP A 102 -5.78 -7.18 10.91
C TRP A 102 -7.18 -7.57 10.47
N LEU A 103 -7.27 -8.66 9.70
CA LEU A 103 -8.50 -9.20 9.17
C LEU A 103 -8.37 -10.73 9.12
N LYS A 104 -9.44 -11.42 9.50
CA LYS A 104 -9.57 -12.87 9.28
C LYS A 104 -9.93 -13.11 7.81
N ILE A 105 -8.90 -13.24 6.97
CA ILE A 105 -9.07 -13.56 5.54
C ILE A 105 -8.90 -15.07 5.37
N GLU A 106 -10.03 -15.78 5.26
CA GLU A 106 -10.05 -17.22 4.93
C GLU A 106 -9.53 -17.44 3.48
N PRO A 107 -8.81 -18.54 3.21
CA PRO A 107 -8.47 -18.89 1.83
C PRO A 107 -9.76 -19.13 1.05
N GLN A 108 -9.90 -18.52 -0.14
CA GLN A 108 -10.92 -18.97 -1.08
C GLN A 108 -10.45 -20.30 -1.67
N ASP A 109 -11.12 -21.40 -1.29
CA ASP A 109 -10.99 -22.68 -1.99
C ASP A 109 -11.44 -22.48 -3.44
N ASN A 110 -10.51 -22.68 -4.39
CA ASN A 110 -10.77 -22.75 -5.82
C ASN A 110 -10.94 -24.21 -6.23
#